data_AF-A0A1W9RQB8-F1
#
_entry.id   AF-A0A1W9RQB8-F1
#
_cell.length_a   1.000
_cell.length_b   1.000
_cell.length_c   1.000
_cell.angle_alpha   90.00
_cell.angle_beta   90.00
_cell.angle_gamma   90.00
#
_symmetry.space_group_name_H-M   'P 1'
#
loop_
_entity.id
_entity.type
_entity.pdbx_description
1 polymer ?
#
loop_
_entity_poly.entity_id
_entity_poly.type
_entity_poly.pdbx_seq_one_letter_code
_entity_poly.pdbx_strand_id
1 'polypeptide(L)'
;MRNGKFWLMMMVLIIMLISCSRSPDVTVALKPEKPVAGEGVTVIFKPRRLVSDNKKEQKINLIAQLKGKSSEKSLVVPMNLKGDTWHATLQTDTSHCLLSVKFEDALGRVEDHSKWGWNFVLYNGDQKTPHKNGYFFLGKVYLGESHPGARPDFERAKQTLEKELKFYPENYPALFELWQAELATAINQERKRKEIARNLDSLKSSGKKGLSFSSLEFETAFRVLNDLSRALIVGREIVNSSDHSKEAERVRYAMAFLAGNGKRDVVLSNLEDFIKKTTSDDYRKSALRKLADEFQRVKNTEKAIQFYREFLNYSPDDVPVMLTLATQYLKVGNIDESQKLIDRAKKANNSKHYLQTNPWMRPSERAAEQSFNLCHILSVQADVLYRKNDFSGAIKARKESVEKGSLFPAFEWEKIGDIYRQIGEKDSAMAAYCRAIAINQNQQSAIDKVRGLFADDGRKMKNFKNFLAQKVQEQLKLMSRQAPDCQLTELGGSKLKIADLRGKVVLVSFWDVWSDASRQEIFQLNHLKSDFAKNPEVEFLAVSVETPVSVRRYVRENPFHFRLFHSGYDAKEQFGVIGFPSHFLIDPEGKIRFQHIGFTQNLRNVLQHEINMLLSEKQDQIS
;
A
#
# COMPACT_ATOMS: atom_id res chain seq x y z
N MET A 1 5.96 -44.71 -59.84
CA MET A 1 5.15 -43.56 -59.36
C MET A 1 4.02 -44.00 -58.40
N ARG A 2 4.33 -44.69 -57.29
CA ARG A 2 3.28 -45.12 -56.32
C ARG A 2 3.65 -44.96 -54.84
N ASN A 3 4.87 -44.51 -54.52
CA ASN A 3 5.34 -44.33 -53.14
C ASN A 3 5.46 -42.87 -52.68
N GLY A 4 5.40 -41.89 -53.60
CA GLY A 4 5.48 -40.46 -53.24
C GLY A 4 4.19 -39.86 -52.67
N LYS A 5 3.02 -40.37 -53.10
CA LYS A 5 1.72 -39.87 -52.62
C LYS A 5 1.35 -40.36 -51.22
N PHE A 6 1.84 -41.54 -50.81
CA PHE A 6 1.60 -42.06 -49.46
C PHE A 6 2.40 -41.30 -48.41
N TRP A 7 3.67 -40.97 -48.71
CA TRP A 7 4.50 -40.14 -47.84
C TRP A 7 4.02 -38.69 -47.75
N LEU A 8 3.55 -38.10 -48.85
CA LEU A 8 2.98 -36.73 -48.82
C LEU A 8 1.65 -36.68 -48.04
N MET A 9 0.81 -37.71 -48.13
CA MET A 9 -0.46 -37.79 -47.39
C MET A 9 -0.24 -38.08 -45.90
N MET A 10 0.80 -38.85 -45.53
CA MET A 10 1.19 -39.07 -44.14
C MET A 10 1.86 -37.83 -43.52
N MET A 11 2.61 -37.05 -44.31
CA MET A 11 3.22 -35.79 -43.86
C MET A 11 2.16 -34.68 -43.70
N VAL A 12 1.12 -34.64 -44.55
CA VAL A 12 -0.03 -33.74 -44.38
C VAL A 12 -0.93 -34.19 -43.21
N LEU A 13 -1.08 -35.49 -42.95
CA LEU A 13 -1.79 -35.97 -41.75
C LEU A 13 -1.01 -35.70 -40.46
N ILE A 14 0.32 -35.79 -40.47
CA ILE A 14 1.16 -35.45 -39.31
C ILE A 14 1.21 -33.92 -39.10
N ILE A 15 1.17 -33.11 -40.16
CA ILE A 15 1.05 -31.64 -40.04
C ILE A 15 -0.39 -31.22 -39.63
N MET A 16 -1.44 -31.97 -40.01
CA MET A 16 -2.81 -31.76 -39.50
C MET A 16 -3.03 -32.31 -38.08
N LEU A 17 -2.30 -33.35 -37.65
CA LEU A 17 -2.32 -33.85 -36.27
C LEU A 17 -1.37 -33.10 -35.33
N ILE A 18 -0.45 -32.28 -35.86
CA ILE A 18 0.28 -31.25 -35.09
C ILE A 18 -0.54 -29.93 -34.99
N SER A 19 -1.72 -29.86 -35.62
CA SER A 19 -2.66 -28.73 -35.50
C SER A 19 -3.70 -28.90 -34.37
N CYS A 20 -3.56 -29.89 -33.48
CA CYS A 20 -4.40 -30.05 -32.28
C CYS A 20 -3.62 -30.23 -30.97
N SER A 21 -2.35 -29.83 -30.92
CA SER A 21 -1.58 -29.83 -29.67
C SER A 21 -0.66 -28.62 -29.56
N ARG A 22 -1.25 -27.43 -29.47
CA ARG A 22 -0.68 -26.20 -28.89
C ARG A 22 -1.87 -25.39 -28.38
N SER A 23 -2.16 -25.41 -27.08
CA SER A 23 -1.45 -24.56 -26.13
C SER A 23 -1.39 -25.18 -24.73
N PRO A 24 -0.32 -24.93 -23.96
CA PRO A 24 -0.32 -25.24 -22.54
C PRO A 24 -1.37 -24.34 -21.86
N ASP A 25 -2.23 -24.92 -21.02
CA ASP A 25 -2.82 -24.28 -19.86
C ASP A 25 -3.21 -22.79 -20.00
N VAL A 26 -4.06 -22.42 -20.97
CA VAL A 26 -4.58 -21.05 -21.02
C VAL A 26 -5.48 -20.82 -19.81
N THR A 27 -4.93 -20.14 -18.80
CA THR A 27 -5.64 -19.80 -17.56
C THR A 27 -6.82 -18.86 -17.84
N VAL A 28 -6.70 -17.94 -18.81
CA VAL A 28 -7.73 -16.95 -19.14
C VAL A 28 -7.85 -16.77 -20.65
N ALA A 29 -9.07 -16.81 -21.18
CA ALA A 29 -9.39 -16.55 -22.58
C ALA A 29 -10.59 -15.60 -22.71
N LEU A 30 -10.74 -14.96 -23.86
CA LEU A 30 -11.88 -14.10 -24.18
C LEU A 30 -12.71 -14.65 -25.34
N LYS A 31 -14.01 -14.35 -25.34
CA LYS A 31 -14.91 -14.55 -26.47
C LYS A 31 -15.70 -13.25 -26.75
N PRO A 32 -15.55 -12.62 -27.93
CA PRO A 32 -14.58 -12.97 -28.98
C PRO A 32 -13.12 -12.74 -28.52
N GLU A 33 -12.15 -13.37 -29.19
CA GLU A 33 -10.72 -13.26 -28.85
C GLU A 33 -10.18 -11.83 -29.00
N LYS A 34 -10.71 -11.10 -29.99
CA LYS A 34 -10.48 -9.67 -30.21
C LYS A 34 -11.76 -8.90 -29.88
N PRO A 35 -12.01 -8.56 -28.61
CA PRO A 35 -13.23 -7.87 -28.22
C PRO A 35 -13.28 -6.46 -28.83
N VAL A 36 -14.45 -6.08 -29.33
CA VAL A 36 -14.71 -4.75 -29.91
C VAL A 36 -15.23 -3.81 -28.83
N ALA A 37 -14.77 -2.57 -28.82
CA ALA A 37 -15.27 -1.53 -27.91
C ALA A 37 -16.76 -1.25 -28.17
N GLY A 38 -17.57 -1.20 -27.12
CA GLY A 38 -19.03 -1.05 -27.19
C GLY A 38 -19.80 -2.36 -27.29
N GLU A 39 -19.12 -3.49 -27.39
CA GLU A 39 -19.73 -4.83 -27.46
C GLU A 39 -19.53 -5.65 -26.18
N GLY A 40 -20.25 -6.77 -26.10
CA GLY A 40 -20.14 -7.72 -25.00
C GLY A 40 -18.92 -8.62 -25.13
N VAL A 41 -18.20 -8.83 -24.02
CA VAL A 41 -17.02 -9.71 -23.94
C VAL A 41 -17.22 -10.76 -22.86
N THR A 42 -17.02 -12.02 -23.20
CA THR A 42 -17.05 -13.13 -22.23
C THR A 42 -15.64 -13.51 -21.82
N VAL A 43 -15.36 -13.44 -20.52
CA VAL A 43 -14.12 -13.92 -19.90
C VAL A 43 -14.30 -15.38 -19.49
N ILE A 44 -13.39 -16.23 -19.93
CA ILE A 44 -13.32 -17.66 -19.64
C ILE A 44 -12.08 -17.90 -18.79
N PHE A 45 -12.23 -18.54 -17.64
CA PHE A 45 -11.15 -18.75 -16.67
C PHE A 45 -11.06 -20.21 -16.24
N LYS A 46 -9.86 -20.79 -16.32
CA LYS A 46 -9.53 -22.11 -15.78
C LYS A 46 -8.58 -21.94 -14.60
N PRO A 47 -9.04 -22.15 -13.35
CA PRO A 47 -8.25 -21.88 -12.16
C PRO A 47 -7.06 -22.84 -12.03
N ARG A 48 -5.92 -22.32 -11.59
CA ARG A 48 -4.74 -23.13 -11.22
C ARG A 48 -4.60 -23.29 -9.71
N ARG A 49 -4.95 -22.24 -8.95
CA ARG A 49 -4.82 -22.15 -7.49
C ARG A 49 -6.17 -22.03 -6.79
N LEU A 50 -7.18 -21.49 -7.48
CA LEU A 50 -8.55 -21.45 -6.98
C LEU A 50 -9.25 -22.80 -7.21
N VAL A 51 -8.73 -23.87 -6.61
CA VAL A 51 -9.32 -25.21 -6.70
C VAL A 51 -9.95 -25.58 -5.35
N SER A 52 -11.16 -26.13 -5.37
CA SER A 52 -11.87 -26.65 -4.20
C SER A 52 -12.20 -28.13 -4.44
N ASP A 53 -12.17 -28.94 -3.37
CA ASP A 53 -12.61 -30.34 -3.39
C ASP A 53 -14.09 -30.45 -3.80
N ASN A 54 -14.91 -29.47 -3.43
CA ASN A 54 -16.29 -29.33 -3.89
C ASN A 54 -16.43 -28.14 -4.86
N LYS A 55 -16.20 -28.39 -6.16
CA LYS A 55 -16.28 -27.37 -7.21
C LYS A 55 -17.66 -26.72 -7.37
N LYS A 56 -18.75 -27.41 -6.99
CA LYS A 56 -20.13 -26.90 -7.12
C LYS A 56 -20.48 -25.83 -6.08
N GLU A 57 -19.81 -25.85 -4.93
CA GLU A 57 -20.01 -24.86 -3.85
C GLU A 57 -19.02 -23.70 -3.92
N GLN A 58 -17.94 -23.85 -4.70
CA GLN A 58 -16.97 -22.80 -4.90
C GLN A 58 -17.62 -21.58 -5.59
N LYS A 59 -17.31 -20.37 -5.11
CA LYS A 59 -17.76 -19.12 -5.73
C LYS A 59 -16.54 -18.34 -6.18
N ILE A 60 -16.44 -18.06 -7.47
CA ILE A 60 -15.37 -17.25 -8.06
C ILE A 60 -15.98 -15.97 -8.62
N ASN A 61 -15.37 -14.85 -8.28
CA ASN A 61 -15.67 -13.54 -8.83
C ASN A 61 -14.56 -13.12 -9.80
N LEU A 62 -14.99 -12.60 -10.94
CA LEU A 62 -14.18 -11.82 -11.85
C LEU A 62 -14.12 -10.38 -11.34
N ILE A 63 -12.92 -9.88 -11.08
CA ILE A 63 -12.69 -8.45 -10.86
C ILE A 63 -12.15 -7.88 -12.16
N ALA A 64 -12.86 -6.93 -12.75
CA ALA A 64 -12.52 -6.35 -14.05
C ALA A 64 -12.39 -4.83 -13.96
N GLN A 65 -11.41 -4.26 -14.65
CA GLN A 65 -11.23 -2.84 -14.87
C GLN A 65 -11.27 -2.57 -16.38
N LEU A 66 -12.22 -1.74 -16.80
CA LEU A 66 -12.32 -1.23 -18.16
C LEU A 66 -11.78 0.20 -18.17
N LYS A 67 -10.79 0.47 -19.02
CA LYS A 67 -10.20 1.81 -19.20
C LYS A 67 -10.53 2.38 -20.56
N GLY A 68 -10.90 3.64 -20.59
CA GLY A 68 -11.17 4.44 -21.79
C GLY A 68 -10.59 5.85 -21.65
N LYS A 69 -10.69 6.66 -22.71
CA LYS A 69 -10.20 8.05 -22.69
C LYS A 69 -10.99 8.91 -21.70
N SER A 70 -12.30 8.70 -21.64
CA SER A 70 -13.26 9.47 -20.85
C SER A 70 -14.04 8.65 -19.82
N SER A 71 -13.86 7.33 -19.80
CA SER A 71 -14.51 6.43 -18.84
C SER A 71 -13.49 5.47 -18.22
N GLU A 72 -13.67 5.18 -16.94
CA GLU A 72 -13.01 4.09 -16.24
C GLU A 72 -14.04 3.40 -15.36
N LYS A 73 -14.10 2.06 -15.42
CA LYS A 73 -15.12 1.29 -14.73
C LYS A 73 -14.54 0.03 -14.12
N SER A 74 -14.68 -0.10 -12.81
CA SER A 74 -14.35 -1.30 -12.05
C SER A 74 -15.60 -2.13 -11.77
N LEU A 75 -15.52 -3.44 -11.94
CA LEU A 75 -16.62 -4.38 -11.85
C LEU A 75 -16.22 -5.60 -11.01
N VAL A 76 -17.17 -6.09 -10.20
CA VAL A 76 -17.07 -7.38 -9.52
C VAL A 76 -18.22 -8.24 -10.04
N VAL A 77 -17.90 -9.29 -10.79
CA VAL A 77 -18.88 -10.10 -11.52
C VAL A 77 -18.79 -11.55 -11.08
N PRO A 78 -19.85 -12.11 -10.47
CA PRO A 78 -19.91 -13.54 -10.18
C PRO A 78 -19.76 -14.34 -11.45
N MET A 79 -18.89 -15.35 -11.43
CA MET A 79 -18.69 -16.24 -12.56
C MET A 79 -19.57 -17.49 -12.45
N ASN A 80 -19.96 -18.04 -13.60
CA ASN A 80 -20.73 -19.27 -13.68
C ASN A 80 -19.83 -20.43 -14.14
N LEU A 81 -19.90 -21.55 -13.42
CA LEU A 81 -19.17 -22.77 -13.79
C LEU A 81 -19.85 -23.44 -15.00
N LYS A 82 -19.06 -23.73 -16.04
CA LYS A 82 -19.47 -24.51 -17.22
C LYS A 82 -18.39 -25.55 -17.52
N GLY A 83 -18.68 -26.82 -17.24
CA GLY A 83 -17.68 -27.88 -17.30
C GLY A 83 -16.59 -27.66 -16.24
N ASP A 84 -15.33 -27.50 -16.67
CA ASP A 84 -14.17 -27.22 -15.81
C ASP A 84 -13.71 -25.74 -15.87
N THR A 85 -14.49 -24.85 -16.49
CA THR A 85 -14.16 -23.43 -16.68
C THR A 85 -15.22 -22.50 -16.12
N TRP A 86 -14.80 -21.30 -15.72
CA TRP A 86 -15.64 -20.24 -15.17
C TRP A 86 -15.88 -19.16 -16.22
N HIS A 87 -17.12 -18.69 -16.34
CA HIS A 87 -17.55 -17.77 -17.39
C HIS A 87 -18.23 -16.54 -16.80
N ALA A 88 -17.86 -15.35 -17.25
CA ALA A 88 -18.59 -14.12 -16.98
C ALA A 88 -18.60 -13.22 -18.21
N THR A 89 -19.74 -12.58 -18.49
CA THR A 89 -19.90 -11.66 -19.62
C THR A 89 -19.98 -10.23 -19.10
N LEU A 90 -19.21 -9.35 -19.71
CA LEU A 90 -19.16 -7.92 -19.41
C LEU A 90 -19.66 -7.15 -20.63
N GLN A 91 -20.28 -5.98 -20.39
CA GLN A 91 -20.54 -5.01 -21.45
C GLN A 91 -19.51 -3.90 -21.44
N THR A 92 -19.01 -3.55 -22.62
CA THR A 92 -18.08 -2.43 -22.81
C THR A 92 -18.82 -1.23 -23.41
N ASP A 93 -18.23 -0.04 -23.31
CA ASP A 93 -18.69 1.17 -24.00
C ASP A 93 -17.73 1.47 -25.16
N THR A 94 -18.13 2.37 -26.05
CA THR A 94 -17.37 2.71 -27.27
C THR A 94 -16.07 3.48 -26.98
N SER A 95 -15.85 3.93 -25.75
CA SER A 95 -14.65 4.64 -25.33
C SER A 95 -13.63 3.75 -24.63
N HIS A 96 -14.03 2.57 -24.16
CA HIS A 96 -13.15 1.58 -23.55
C HIS A 96 -12.15 1.02 -24.58
N CYS A 97 -10.89 0.91 -24.16
CA CYS A 97 -9.76 0.50 -24.99
C CYS A 97 -8.87 -0.57 -24.34
N LEU A 98 -8.98 -0.80 -23.03
CA LEU A 98 -8.30 -1.86 -22.29
C LEU A 98 -9.26 -2.53 -21.29
N LEU A 99 -9.27 -3.86 -21.27
CA LEU A 99 -9.89 -4.68 -20.23
C LEU A 99 -8.79 -5.39 -19.43
N SER A 100 -8.76 -5.17 -18.12
CA SER A 100 -7.83 -5.80 -17.20
C SER A 100 -8.61 -6.63 -16.18
N VAL A 101 -8.17 -7.86 -15.90
CA VAL A 101 -8.92 -8.79 -15.03
C VAL A 101 -8.04 -9.53 -14.02
N LYS A 102 -8.64 -9.89 -12.89
CA LYS A 102 -8.16 -10.89 -11.94
C LYS A 102 -9.32 -11.68 -11.35
N PHE A 103 -9.01 -12.73 -10.57
CA PHE A 103 -10.00 -13.64 -10.01
C PHE A 103 -9.81 -13.78 -8.52
N GLU A 104 -10.92 -13.75 -7.80
CA GLU A 104 -10.96 -13.92 -6.34
C GLU A 104 -12.05 -14.92 -5.98
N ASP A 105 -11.83 -15.74 -4.96
CA ASP A 105 -12.86 -16.61 -4.42
C ASP A 105 -13.34 -16.18 -3.03
N ALA A 106 -14.38 -16.85 -2.53
CA ALA A 106 -14.96 -16.56 -1.22
C ALA A 106 -14.02 -16.84 -0.04
N LEU A 107 -12.93 -17.59 -0.24
CA LEU A 107 -11.94 -17.91 0.80
C LEU A 107 -10.80 -16.87 0.86
N GLY A 108 -10.88 -15.79 0.07
CA GLY A 108 -9.85 -14.75 0.02
C GLY A 108 -8.62 -15.15 -0.79
N ARG A 109 -8.67 -16.24 -1.56
CA ARG A 109 -7.61 -16.62 -2.49
C ARG A 109 -7.70 -15.78 -3.77
N VAL A 110 -6.55 -15.50 -4.38
CA VAL A 110 -6.45 -14.64 -5.55
C VAL A 110 -5.60 -15.27 -6.65
N GLU A 111 -6.05 -15.12 -7.89
CA GLU A 111 -5.25 -15.29 -9.09
C GLU A 111 -5.22 -13.96 -9.85
N ASP A 112 -4.07 -13.29 -9.81
CA ASP A 112 -3.86 -11.93 -10.33
C ASP A 112 -2.64 -11.81 -11.24
N HIS A 113 -2.13 -12.94 -11.75
CA HIS A 113 -0.95 -12.98 -12.62
C HIS A 113 0.25 -12.19 -12.07
N SER A 114 0.61 -12.43 -10.80
CA SER A 114 1.70 -11.73 -10.11
C SER A 114 1.45 -10.23 -9.98
N LYS A 115 0.23 -9.86 -9.57
CA LYS A 115 -0.30 -8.49 -9.48
C LYS A 115 -0.52 -7.74 -10.81
N TRP A 116 -0.10 -8.30 -11.95
CA TRP A 116 -0.29 -7.65 -13.25
C TRP A 116 -1.70 -7.75 -13.82
N GLY A 117 -2.51 -8.69 -13.33
CA GLY A 117 -3.74 -9.11 -13.98
C GLY A 117 -3.51 -9.69 -15.38
N TRP A 118 -4.59 -10.13 -16.01
CA TRP A 118 -4.62 -10.39 -17.44
C TRP A 118 -5.20 -9.18 -18.14
N ASN A 119 -4.53 -8.71 -19.19
CA ASN A 119 -4.83 -7.44 -19.84
C ASN A 119 -5.10 -7.66 -21.33
N PHE A 120 -6.19 -7.09 -21.83
CA PHE A 120 -6.71 -7.32 -23.17
C PHE A 120 -7.07 -6.00 -23.82
N VAL A 121 -6.38 -5.68 -24.92
CA VAL A 121 -6.68 -4.51 -25.74
C VAL A 121 -7.98 -4.74 -26.50
N LEU A 122 -8.88 -3.76 -26.43
CA LEU A 122 -10.12 -3.73 -27.21
C LEU A 122 -9.84 -3.22 -28.63
N TYR A 123 -10.65 -3.62 -29.60
CA TYR A 123 -10.48 -3.31 -31.02
C TYR A 123 -11.60 -2.40 -31.53
N ASN A 124 -11.35 -1.77 -32.66
CA ASN A 124 -12.39 -1.08 -33.43
C ASN A 124 -13.30 -2.13 -34.12
N GLY A 125 -14.41 -1.68 -34.72
CA GLY A 125 -15.39 -2.57 -35.36
C GLY A 125 -14.84 -3.47 -36.48
N ASP A 126 -13.64 -3.18 -36.99
CA ASP A 126 -12.95 -4.01 -37.98
C ASP A 126 -12.26 -5.26 -37.39
N GLN A 127 -12.19 -5.38 -36.05
CA GLN A 127 -11.49 -6.43 -35.31
C GLN A 127 -10.01 -6.63 -35.71
N LYS A 128 -9.41 -5.63 -36.36
CA LYS A 128 -8.04 -5.64 -36.86
C LYS A 128 -7.22 -4.52 -36.25
N THR A 129 -7.82 -3.35 -36.14
CA THR A 129 -7.17 -2.16 -35.60
C THR A 129 -7.47 -2.08 -34.11
N PRO A 130 -6.46 -2.08 -33.23
CA PRO A 130 -6.67 -1.88 -31.79
C PRO A 130 -7.34 -0.52 -31.58
N HIS A 131 -8.17 -0.39 -30.55
CA HIS A 131 -8.73 0.89 -30.19
C HIS A 131 -7.61 1.84 -29.73
N LYS A 132 -7.69 3.11 -30.12
CA LYS A 132 -6.71 4.13 -29.71
C LYS A 132 -6.59 4.16 -28.19
N ASN A 133 -5.36 4.27 -27.70
CA ASN A 133 -4.95 4.20 -26.29
C ASN A 133 -4.97 2.80 -25.65
N GLY A 134 -5.36 1.75 -26.35
CA GLY A 134 -5.36 0.40 -25.78
C GLY A 134 -3.96 -0.08 -25.39
N TYR A 135 -2.99 0.05 -26.30
CA TYR A 135 -1.60 -0.27 -26.00
C TYR A 135 -0.94 0.79 -25.13
N PHE A 136 -1.35 2.06 -25.22
CA PHE A 136 -0.93 3.10 -24.29
C PHE A 136 -1.20 2.73 -22.82
N PHE A 137 -2.45 2.43 -22.47
CA PHE A 137 -2.80 2.07 -21.09
C PHE A 137 -2.17 0.74 -20.67
N LEU A 138 -2.00 -0.21 -21.59
CA LEU A 138 -1.26 -1.45 -21.30
C LEU A 138 0.23 -1.19 -21.02
N GLY A 139 0.85 -0.25 -21.74
CA GLY A 139 2.20 0.22 -21.45
C GLY A 139 2.27 0.80 -20.03
N LYS A 140 1.31 1.64 -19.66
CA LYS A 140 1.19 2.21 -18.29
C LYS A 140 0.94 1.16 -17.22
N VAL A 141 0.22 0.07 -17.55
CA VAL A 141 0.16 -1.11 -16.68
C VAL A 141 1.58 -1.58 -16.42
N TYR A 142 2.37 -1.93 -17.44
CA TYR A 142 3.74 -2.43 -17.24
C TYR A 142 4.72 -1.42 -16.62
N LEU A 143 4.44 -0.11 -16.69
CA LEU A 143 5.19 0.90 -15.93
C LEU A 143 4.87 0.89 -14.42
N GLY A 144 3.92 0.08 -13.96
CA GLY A 144 3.51 -0.02 -12.55
C GLY A 144 2.52 1.06 -12.13
N GLU A 145 2.00 1.89 -13.06
CA GLU A 145 1.13 3.02 -12.73
C GLU A 145 -0.31 2.63 -12.44
N SER A 146 -0.77 1.48 -12.96
CA SER A 146 -2.16 1.05 -12.83
C SER A 146 -2.39 -0.03 -11.76
N HIS A 147 -1.35 -0.78 -11.38
CA HIS A 147 -1.44 -1.94 -10.47
C HIS A 147 -0.52 -1.75 -9.26
N PRO A 148 -1.02 -1.18 -8.14
CA PRO A 148 -0.20 -0.94 -6.95
C PRO A 148 0.52 -2.21 -6.46
N GLY A 149 1.84 -2.12 -6.33
CA GLY A 149 2.69 -3.22 -5.89
C GLY A 149 3.18 -4.18 -6.99
N ALA A 150 2.77 -4.00 -8.25
CA ALA A 150 3.45 -4.61 -9.38
C ALA A 150 4.74 -3.85 -9.67
N ARG A 151 5.88 -4.54 -9.73
CA ARG A 151 7.18 -3.92 -10.05
C ARG A 151 7.22 -3.57 -11.54
N PRO A 152 7.68 -2.38 -11.96
CA PRO A 152 7.72 -2.00 -13.37
C PRO A 152 8.51 -2.99 -14.24
N ASP A 153 7.97 -3.32 -15.41
CA ASP A 153 8.62 -4.05 -16.49
C ASP A 153 8.82 -3.10 -17.68
N PHE A 154 9.91 -2.33 -17.63
CA PHE A 154 10.19 -1.26 -18.58
C PHE A 154 10.39 -1.76 -20.02
N GLU A 155 10.97 -2.95 -20.21
CA GLU A 155 11.16 -3.50 -21.55
C GLU A 155 9.83 -3.89 -22.19
N ARG A 156 8.94 -4.53 -21.42
CA ARG A 156 7.59 -4.85 -21.90
C ARG A 156 6.76 -3.59 -22.10
N ALA A 157 6.93 -2.57 -21.26
CA ALA A 157 6.30 -1.26 -21.44
C ALA A 157 6.73 -0.61 -22.77
N LYS A 158 8.05 -0.51 -23.04
CA LYS A 158 8.60 0.04 -24.29
C LYS A 158 8.01 -0.64 -25.52
N GLN A 159 8.11 -1.97 -25.60
CA GLN A 159 7.59 -2.74 -26.73
C GLN A 159 6.08 -2.54 -26.93
N THR A 160 5.33 -2.34 -25.84
CA THR A 160 3.89 -2.09 -25.89
C THR A 160 3.59 -0.67 -26.39
N LEU A 161 4.33 0.33 -25.93
CA LEU A 161 4.16 1.73 -26.34
C LEU A 161 4.59 1.97 -27.79
N GLU A 162 5.65 1.31 -28.26
CA GLU A 162 6.05 1.31 -29.67
C GLU A 162 4.93 0.75 -30.58
N LYS A 163 4.21 -0.28 -30.12
CA LYS A 163 3.03 -0.79 -30.84
C LYS A 163 1.93 0.25 -30.93
N GLU A 164 1.64 0.97 -29.85
CA GLU A 164 0.66 2.07 -29.88
C GLU A 164 1.06 3.11 -30.94
N LEU A 165 2.32 3.56 -30.94
CA LEU A 165 2.82 4.58 -31.86
C LEU A 165 2.88 4.10 -33.31
N LYS A 166 2.98 2.79 -33.56
CA LYS A 166 2.88 2.22 -34.91
C LYS A 166 1.47 2.40 -35.50
N PHE A 167 0.42 2.22 -34.68
CA PHE A 167 -0.96 2.44 -35.11
C PHE A 167 -1.36 3.92 -35.05
N TYR A 168 -0.82 4.65 -34.08
CA TYR A 168 -1.17 6.04 -33.77
C TYR A 168 0.09 6.90 -33.57
N PRO A 169 0.80 7.30 -34.66
CA PRO A 169 2.07 8.01 -34.57
C PRO A 169 2.01 9.37 -33.84
N GLU A 170 0.82 9.99 -33.81
CA GLU A 170 0.57 11.26 -33.13
C GLU A 170 0.00 11.08 -31.71
N ASN A 171 0.10 9.88 -31.13
CA ASN A 171 -0.22 9.65 -29.72
C ASN A 171 0.93 10.15 -28.83
N TYR A 172 1.08 11.47 -28.73
CA TYR A 172 2.14 12.10 -27.94
C TYR A 172 2.16 11.69 -26.45
N PRO A 173 1.01 11.45 -25.76
CA PRO A 173 1.03 10.83 -24.45
C PRO A 173 1.77 9.48 -24.43
N ALA A 174 1.58 8.62 -25.42
CA ALA A 174 2.31 7.35 -25.51
C ALA A 174 3.80 7.54 -25.80
N LEU A 175 4.15 8.53 -26.63
CA LEU A 175 5.56 8.89 -26.89
C LEU A 175 6.26 9.38 -25.62
N PHE A 176 5.58 10.18 -24.81
CA PHE A 176 6.11 10.65 -23.52
C PHE A 176 6.39 9.50 -22.55
N GLU A 177 5.45 8.56 -22.39
CA GLU A 177 5.67 7.39 -21.53
C GLU A 177 6.80 6.49 -22.08
N LEU A 178 6.93 6.38 -23.41
CA LEU A 178 8.02 5.64 -24.04
C LEU A 178 9.38 6.26 -23.69
N TRP A 179 9.52 7.58 -23.83
CA TRP A 179 10.76 8.28 -23.47
C TRP A 179 11.10 8.14 -21.98
N GLN A 180 10.10 8.13 -21.09
CA GLN A 180 10.35 7.85 -19.67
C GLN A 180 10.87 6.42 -19.46
N ALA A 181 10.29 5.44 -20.13
CA ALA A 181 10.73 4.04 -20.03
C ALA A 181 12.15 3.83 -20.59
N GLU A 182 12.48 4.48 -21.72
CA GLU A 182 13.82 4.48 -22.31
C GLU A 182 14.85 5.15 -21.40
N LEU A 183 14.49 6.28 -20.79
CA LEU A 183 15.37 6.97 -19.85
C LEU A 183 15.62 6.12 -18.60
N ALA A 184 14.58 5.47 -18.07
CA ALA A 184 14.70 4.61 -16.89
C ALA A 184 15.60 3.38 -17.12
N THR A 185 15.69 2.89 -18.36
CA THR A 185 16.50 1.73 -18.75
C THR A 185 17.86 2.09 -19.36
N ALA A 186 18.13 3.39 -19.57
CA ALA A 186 19.36 3.83 -20.21
C ALA A 186 20.60 3.65 -19.31
N ILE A 187 21.64 3.01 -19.86
CA ILE A 187 22.97 2.91 -19.22
C ILE A 187 23.53 4.31 -18.94
N ASN A 188 23.37 5.24 -19.90
CA ASN A 188 23.77 6.64 -19.74
C ASN A 188 22.54 7.55 -19.91
N GLN A 189 21.97 7.96 -18.79
CA GLN A 189 20.78 8.81 -18.76
C GLN A 189 21.02 10.20 -19.37
N GLU A 190 22.19 10.80 -19.19
CA GLU A 190 22.48 12.13 -19.74
C GLU A 190 22.49 12.09 -21.28
N ARG A 191 23.15 11.08 -21.87
CA ARG A 191 23.13 10.86 -23.32
C ARG A 191 21.71 10.66 -23.82
N LYS A 192 20.90 9.85 -23.11
CA LYS A 192 19.50 9.60 -23.48
C LYS A 192 18.65 10.88 -23.38
N ARG A 193 18.85 11.73 -22.38
CA ARG A 193 18.17 13.05 -22.30
C ARG A 193 18.52 13.95 -23.49
N LYS A 194 19.80 14.01 -23.91
CA LYS A 194 20.22 14.76 -25.10
C LYS A 194 19.61 14.22 -26.40
N GLU A 195 19.42 12.91 -26.49
CA GLU A 195 18.72 12.27 -27.61
C GLU A 195 17.23 12.66 -27.63
N ILE A 196 16.55 12.56 -26.49
CA ILE A 196 15.14 12.94 -26.36
C ILE A 196 14.95 14.43 -26.69
N ALA A 197 15.83 15.32 -26.21
CA ALA A 197 15.79 16.75 -26.53
C ALA A 197 15.87 16.99 -28.05
N ARG A 198 16.82 16.35 -28.74
CA ARG A 198 16.95 16.45 -30.21
C ARG A 198 15.73 15.92 -30.94
N ASN A 199 15.15 14.82 -30.48
CA ASN A 199 13.92 14.25 -31.07
C ASN A 199 12.74 15.20 -30.91
N LEU A 200 12.59 15.82 -29.73
CA LEU A 200 11.55 16.82 -29.46
C LEU A 200 11.72 18.06 -30.37
N ASP A 201 12.95 18.57 -30.50
CA ASP A 201 13.23 19.73 -31.34
C ASP A 201 13.01 19.42 -32.83
N SER A 202 13.37 18.20 -33.29
CA SER A 202 13.09 17.74 -34.65
C SER A 202 11.58 17.67 -34.94
N LEU A 203 10.78 17.15 -34.01
CA LEU A 203 9.32 17.14 -34.12
C LEU A 203 8.77 18.57 -34.24
N LYS A 204 9.27 19.50 -33.43
CA LYS A 204 8.88 20.92 -33.47
C LYS A 204 9.24 21.56 -34.82
N SER A 205 10.45 21.33 -35.33
CA SER A 205 10.91 21.84 -36.63
C SER A 205 10.14 21.26 -37.82
N SER A 206 9.60 20.03 -37.70
CA SER A 206 8.75 19.42 -38.73
C SER A 206 7.34 20.04 -38.84
N GLY A 207 7.05 21.08 -38.05
CA GLY A 207 5.79 21.80 -38.08
C GLY A 207 4.69 21.19 -37.22
N LYS A 208 4.99 20.19 -36.37
CA LYS A 208 4.03 19.67 -35.39
C LYS A 208 3.67 20.78 -34.40
N LYS A 209 2.36 21.07 -34.32
CA LYS A 209 1.78 22.14 -33.51
C LYS A 209 0.49 21.65 -32.87
N GLY A 210 -0.07 22.45 -31.98
CA GLY A 210 -1.32 22.18 -31.27
C GLY A 210 -1.08 21.67 -29.85
N LEU A 211 -2.14 21.72 -29.05
CA LEU A 211 -2.04 21.58 -27.60
C LEU A 211 -1.54 20.22 -27.11
N SER A 212 -1.84 19.14 -27.84
CA SER A 212 -1.29 17.82 -27.51
C SER A 212 0.24 17.77 -27.64
N PHE A 213 0.79 18.45 -28.66
CA PHE A 213 2.24 18.59 -28.81
C PHE A 213 2.83 19.56 -27.78
N SER A 214 2.18 20.70 -27.51
CA SER A 214 2.62 21.62 -26.46
C SER A 214 2.64 20.95 -25.08
N SER A 215 1.68 20.08 -24.78
CA SER A 215 1.66 19.28 -23.55
C SER A 215 2.85 18.31 -23.49
N LEU A 216 3.19 17.65 -24.60
CA LEU A 216 4.41 16.83 -24.68
C LEU A 216 5.67 17.67 -24.44
N GLU A 217 5.77 18.84 -25.06
CA GLU A 217 6.92 19.74 -24.89
C GLU A 217 7.06 20.17 -23.42
N PHE A 218 5.96 20.56 -22.77
CA PHE A 218 5.94 20.89 -21.35
C PHE A 218 6.40 19.72 -20.47
N GLU A 219 5.77 18.55 -20.59
CA GLU A 219 6.05 17.39 -19.76
C GLU A 219 7.49 16.90 -19.95
N THR A 220 7.98 16.91 -21.19
CA THR A 220 9.35 16.50 -21.51
C THR A 220 10.35 17.49 -20.95
N ALA A 221 10.16 18.80 -21.15
CA ALA A 221 11.03 19.82 -20.57
C ALA A 221 11.12 19.69 -19.05
N PHE A 222 9.97 19.55 -18.38
CA PHE A 222 9.90 19.49 -16.93
C PHE A 222 10.43 18.17 -16.36
N ARG A 223 9.90 17.03 -16.79
CA ARG A 223 10.14 15.72 -16.15
C ARG A 223 11.34 14.96 -16.72
N VAL A 224 11.71 15.24 -17.97
CA VAL A 224 12.74 14.49 -18.70
C VAL A 224 14.00 15.33 -18.91
N LEU A 225 13.89 16.61 -19.22
CA LEU A 225 15.07 17.45 -19.47
C LEU A 225 15.51 18.24 -18.24
N ASN A 226 14.65 18.35 -17.22
CA ASN A 226 14.85 19.22 -16.06
C ASN A 226 15.10 20.69 -16.48
N ASP A 227 14.45 21.12 -17.56
CA ASP A 227 14.50 22.47 -18.11
C ASP A 227 13.26 23.25 -17.66
N LEU A 228 13.33 23.78 -16.44
CA LEU A 228 12.23 24.54 -15.84
C LEU A 228 11.89 25.80 -16.64
N SER A 229 12.88 26.47 -17.22
CA SER A 229 12.67 27.67 -18.02
C SER A 229 11.81 27.39 -19.24
N ARG A 230 12.16 26.35 -20.02
CA ARG A 230 11.36 25.92 -21.17
C ARG A 230 9.98 25.44 -20.76
N ALA A 231 9.87 24.67 -19.68
CA ALA A 231 8.58 24.22 -19.15
C ALA A 231 7.68 25.40 -18.76
N LEU A 232 8.19 26.41 -18.06
CA LEU A 232 7.41 27.58 -17.66
C LEU A 232 6.95 28.43 -18.86
N ILE A 233 7.76 28.55 -19.91
CA ILE A 233 7.38 29.26 -21.13
C ILE A 233 6.21 28.56 -21.81
N VAL A 234 6.36 27.26 -22.12
CA VAL A 234 5.33 26.47 -22.81
C VAL A 234 4.08 26.32 -21.94
N GLY A 235 4.26 26.14 -20.63
CA GLY A 235 3.16 26.02 -19.68
C GLY A 235 2.30 27.28 -19.64
N ARG A 236 2.89 28.48 -19.71
CA ARG A 236 2.12 29.74 -19.77
C ARG A 236 1.26 29.85 -21.03
N GLU A 237 1.76 29.39 -22.17
CA GLU A 237 0.97 29.36 -23.41
C GLU A 237 -0.27 28.48 -23.27
N ILE A 238 -0.12 27.30 -22.67
CA ILE A 238 -1.23 26.37 -22.43
C ILE A 238 -2.22 26.96 -21.40
N VAL A 239 -1.73 27.57 -20.32
CA VAL A 239 -2.56 28.22 -19.30
C VAL A 239 -3.36 29.39 -19.88
N ASN A 240 -2.84 30.10 -20.87
CA ASN A 240 -3.55 31.23 -21.50
C ASN A 240 -4.53 30.79 -22.61
N SER A 241 -4.52 29.52 -23.01
CA SER A 241 -5.49 28.98 -23.96
C SER A 241 -6.89 28.84 -23.33
N SER A 242 -7.93 28.75 -24.15
CA SER A 242 -9.30 28.42 -23.72
C SER A 242 -9.60 26.91 -23.73
N ASP A 243 -8.61 26.09 -24.06
CA ASP A 243 -8.76 24.64 -24.15
C ASP A 243 -8.67 23.99 -22.75
N HIS A 244 -9.62 23.08 -22.51
CA HIS A 244 -9.80 22.34 -21.27
C HIS A 244 -9.69 20.82 -21.46
N SER A 245 -8.95 20.38 -22.47
CA SER A 245 -8.55 18.99 -22.65
C SER A 245 -7.81 18.46 -21.41
N LYS A 246 -7.87 17.15 -21.21
CA LYS A 246 -7.23 16.49 -20.05
C LYS A 246 -5.74 16.80 -19.99
N GLU A 247 -5.09 16.88 -21.14
CA GLU A 247 -3.68 17.25 -21.30
C GLU A 247 -3.39 18.71 -20.91
N ALA A 248 -4.27 19.65 -21.27
CA ALA A 248 -4.14 21.05 -20.89
C ALA A 248 -4.38 21.27 -19.39
N GLU A 249 -5.43 20.65 -18.83
CA GLU A 249 -5.74 20.72 -17.40
C GLU A 249 -4.62 20.16 -16.53
N ARG A 250 -3.97 19.08 -16.98
CA ARG A 250 -2.77 18.54 -16.33
C ARG A 250 -1.66 19.59 -16.21
N VAL A 251 -1.38 20.30 -17.31
CA VAL A 251 -0.35 21.33 -17.35
C VAL A 251 -0.74 22.51 -16.47
N ARG A 252 -2.00 22.96 -16.51
CA ARG A 252 -2.51 24.03 -15.62
C ARG A 252 -2.32 23.67 -14.15
N TYR A 253 -2.67 22.43 -13.78
CA TYR A 253 -2.47 21.93 -12.41
C TYR A 253 -0.99 21.91 -12.03
N ALA A 254 -0.11 21.40 -12.90
CA ALA A 254 1.33 21.41 -12.65
C ALA A 254 1.89 22.85 -12.51
N MET A 255 1.43 23.77 -13.37
CA MET A 255 1.82 25.18 -13.35
C MET A 255 1.43 25.89 -12.05
N ALA A 256 0.34 25.48 -11.40
CA ALA A 256 -0.04 26.04 -10.09
C ALA A 256 1.08 25.86 -9.04
N PHE A 257 1.84 24.77 -9.13
CA PHE A 257 3.02 24.52 -8.29
C PHE A 257 4.28 25.21 -8.83
N LEU A 258 4.58 25.02 -10.12
CA LEU A 258 5.84 25.47 -10.71
C LEU A 258 5.98 26.99 -10.73
N ALA A 259 4.90 27.71 -11.04
CA ALA A 259 4.91 29.17 -11.08
C ALA A 259 5.14 29.79 -9.68
N GLY A 260 4.84 29.05 -8.61
CA GLY A 260 5.12 29.51 -7.24
C GLY A 260 6.61 29.50 -6.89
N ASN A 261 7.46 28.82 -7.65
CA ASN A 261 8.90 28.69 -7.42
C ASN A 261 9.25 28.36 -5.95
N GLY A 262 8.54 27.39 -5.37
CA GLY A 262 8.72 26.96 -3.98
C GLY A 262 8.11 27.88 -2.91
N LYS A 263 7.59 29.07 -3.27
CA LYS A 263 6.90 29.97 -2.34
C LYS A 263 5.50 29.44 -2.05
N ARG A 264 5.30 28.91 -0.83
CA ARG A 264 4.05 28.24 -0.41
C ARG A 264 2.81 29.11 -0.66
N ASP A 265 2.82 30.36 -0.23
CA ASP A 265 1.63 31.21 -0.32
C ASP A 265 1.21 31.49 -1.76
N VAL A 266 2.19 31.59 -2.67
CA VAL A 266 1.93 31.71 -4.11
C VAL A 266 1.35 30.42 -4.67
N VAL A 267 1.87 29.25 -4.29
CA VAL A 267 1.31 27.96 -4.71
C VAL A 267 -0.12 27.79 -4.22
N LEU A 268 -0.41 28.14 -2.96
CA LEU A 268 -1.77 28.07 -2.42
C LEU A 268 -2.72 29.02 -3.18
N SER A 269 -2.28 30.25 -3.45
CA SER A 269 -3.07 31.21 -4.24
C SER A 269 -3.33 30.71 -5.67
N ASN A 270 -2.31 30.14 -6.32
CA ASN A 270 -2.46 29.56 -7.66
C ASN A 270 -3.41 28.37 -7.67
N LEU A 271 -3.37 27.51 -6.65
CA LEU A 271 -4.29 26.38 -6.52
C LEU A 271 -5.73 26.86 -6.26
N GLU A 272 -5.93 27.88 -5.42
CA GLU A 272 -7.24 28.51 -5.20
C GLU A 272 -7.80 29.15 -6.49
N ASP A 273 -6.95 29.73 -7.34
CA ASP A 273 -7.35 30.24 -8.66
C ASP A 273 -7.65 29.10 -9.65
N PHE A 274 -6.80 28.07 -9.67
CA PHE A 274 -6.96 26.90 -10.52
C PHE A 274 -8.31 26.20 -10.28
N ILE A 275 -8.68 25.95 -9.02
CA ILE A 275 -9.99 25.35 -8.72
C ILE A 275 -11.13 26.25 -9.19
N LYS A 276 -11.01 27.57 -9.27
CA LYS A 276 -12.13 28.39 -9.79
C LYS A 276 -12.36 28.21 -11.30
N LYS A 277 -11.35 27.73 -12.04
CA LYS A 277 -11.31 27.74 -13.51
C LYS A 277 -11.32 26.36 -14.16
N THR A 278 -10.81 25.34 -13.47
CA THR A 278 -10.70 23.99 -14.05
C THR A 278 -12.08 23.39 -14.38
N THR A 279 -12.19 22.65 -15.47
CA THR A 279 -13.39 21.85 -15.77
C THR A 279 -13.19 20.36 -15.46
N SER A 280 -12.00 19.99 -14.96
CA SER A 280 -11.67 18.61 -14.64
C SER A 280 -11.92 18.30 -13.17
N ASP A 281 -12.89 17.43 -12.91
CA ASP A 281 -13.20 16.96 -11.55
C ASP A 281 -12.01 16.26 -10.88
N ASP A 282 -11.20 15.51 -11.63
CA ASP A 282 -10.03 14.80 -11.08
C ASP A 282 -8.94 15.77 -10.61
N TYR A 283 -8.61 16.78 -11.41
CA TYR A 283 -7.61 17.77 -11.01
C TYR A 283 -8.13 18.73 -9.95
N ARG A 284 -9.42 19.09 -10.01
CA ARG A 284 -10.12 19.83 -8.97
C ARG A 284 -10.04 19.11 -7.62
N LYS A 285 -10.47 17.84 -7.58
CA LYS A 285 -10.35 16.97 -6.40
C LYS A 285 -8.92 16.94 -5.86
N SER A 286 -7.93 16.77 -6.74
CA SER A 286 -6.50 16.74 -6.35
C SER A 286 -6.03 18.07 -5.75
N ALA A 287 -6.44 19.21 -6.33
CA ALA A 287 -6.13 20.54 -5.83
C ALA A 287 -6.80 20.82 -4.46
N LEU A 288 -8.08 20.47 -4.32
CA LEU A 288 -8.83 20.62 -3.07
C LEU A 288 -8.18 19.83 -1.92
N ARG A 289 -7.80 18.57 -2.18
CA ARG A 289 -7.09 17.74 -1.19
C ARG A 289 -5.81 18.41 -0.72
N LYS A 290 -5.01 18.94 -1.65
CA LYS A 290 -3.73 19.59 -1.36
C LYS A 290 -3.90 20.90 -0.58
N LEU A 291 -4.88 21.73 -0.96
CA LEU A 291 -5.22 22.94 -0.22
C LEU A 291 -5.63 22.60 1.22
N ALA A 292 -6.51 21.60 1.39
CA ALA A 292 -6.97 21.16 2.70
C ALA A 292 -5.81 20.69 3.60
N ASP A 293 -4.90 19.86 3.08
CA ASP A 293 -3.72 19.39 3.80
C ASP A 293 -2.81 20.55 4.22
N GLU A 294 -2.52 21.49 3.31
CA GLU A 294 -1.62 22.60 3.63
C GLU A 294 -2.23 23.55 4.67
N PHE A 295 -3.53 23.86 4.55
CA PHE A 295 -4.22 24.69 5.54
C PHE A 295 -4.30 24.00 6.90
N GLN A 296 -4.49 22.68 6.93
CA GLN A 296 -4.40 21.90 8.16
C GLN A 296 -2.99 21.98 8.77
N ARG A 297 -1.94 21.85 7.94
CA ARG A 297 -0.53 21.89 8.36
C ARG A 297 -0.15 23.23 8.98
N VAL A 298 -0.64 24.34 8.42
CA VAL A 298 -0.45 25.70 8.99
C VAL A 298 -1.48 26.04 10.07
N LYS A 299 -2.27 25.06 10.53
CA LYS A 299 -3.27 25.20 11.60
C LYS A 299 -4.39 26.21 11.29
N ASN A 300 -4.65 26.49 10.01
CA ASN A 300 -5.82 27.24 9.58
C ASN A 300 -7.02 26.28 9.47
N THR A 301 -7.69 26.05 10.60
CA THR A 301 -8.78 25.06 10.75
C THR A 301 -9.97 25.38 9.85
N GLU A 302 -10.35 26.65 9.70
CA GLU A 302 -11.51 27.06 8.91
C GLU A 302 -11.35 26.74 7.43
N LYS A 303 -10.21 27.15 6.82
CA LYS A 303 -9.93 26.81 5.43
C LYS A 303 -9.74 25.31 5.22
N ALA A 304 -9.12 24.61 6.17
CA ALA A 304 -9.00 23.16 6.11
C ALA A 304 -10.39 22.50 6.04
N ILE A 305 -11.32 22.88 6.94
CA ILE A 305 -12.71 22.40 6.93
C ILE A 305 -13.38 22.67 5.59
N GLN A 306 -13.27 23.91 5.08
CA GLN A 306 -13.86 24.31 3.81
C GLN A 306 -13.44 23.38 2.66
N PHE A 307 -12.12 23.22 2.45
CA PHE A 307 -11.60 22.44 1.33
C PHE A 307 -11.79 20.94 1.50
N TYR A 308 -11.72 20.41 2.73
CA TYR A 308 -12.05 19.01 2.98
C TYR A 308 -13.52 18.69 2.68
N ARG A 309 -14.44 19.58 3.06
CA ARG A 309 -15.86 19.42 2.75
C ARG A 309 -16.11 19.46 1.24
N GLU A 310 -15.49 20.41 0.53
CA GLU A 310 -15.60 20.50 -0.92
C GLU A 310 -15.00 19.28 -1.62
N PHE A 311 -13.85 18.77 -1.15
CA PHE A 311 -13.25 17.54 -1.65
C PHE A 311 -14.21 16.34 -1.54
N LEU A 312 -14.90 16.19 -0.40
CA LEU A 312 -15.85 15.09 -0.19
C LEU A 312 -17.07 15.13 -1.12
N ASN A 313 -17.33 16.24 -1.83
CA ASN A 313 -18.36 16.26 -2.88
C ASN A 313 -17.92 15.43 -4.11
N TYR A 314 -16.61 15.31 -4.35
CA TYR A 314 -16.02 14.53 -5.44
C TYR A 314 -15.60 13.12 -5.01
N SER A 315 -15.43 12.89 -3.71
CA SER A 315 -15.04 11.60 -3.14
C SER A 315 -15.81 11.34 -1.84
N PRO A 316 -17.13 11.10 -1.93
CA PRO A 316 -18.03 11.06 -0.77
C PRO A 316 -17.80 9.91 0.20
N ASP A 317 -17.02 8.91 -0.22
CA ASP A 317 -16.70 7.68 0.52
C ASP A 317 -15.22 7.62 0.99
N ASP A 318 -14.45 8.71 0.83
CA ASP A 318 -13.06 8.78 1.31
C ASP A 318 -13.00 8.81 2.85
N VAL A 319 -12.83 7.63 3.43
CA VAL A 319 -12.81 7.42 4.89
C VAL A 319 -11.70 8.23 5.58
N PRO A 320 -10.42 8.20 5.14
CA PRO A 320 -9.37 9.01 5.75
C PRO A 320 -9.70 10.51 5.80
N VAL A 321 -10.25 11.07 4.72
CA VAL A 321 -10.64 12.49 4.68
C VAL A 321 -11.83 12.78 5.59
N MET A 322 -12.85 11.90 5.63
CA MET A 322 -13.97 12.06 6.58
C MET A 322 -13.50 12.14 8.03
N LEU A 323 -12.59 11.26 8.44
CA LEU A 323 -12.05 11.24 9.81
C LEU A 323 -11.18 12.46 10.11
N THR A 324 -10.42 12.91 9.11
CA THR A 324 -9.61 14.12 9.23
C THR A 324 -10.48 15.38 9.38
N LEU A 325 -11.56 15.47 8.61
CA LEU A 325 -12.55 16.54 8.69
C LEU A 325 -13.33 16.50 10.01
N ALA A 326 -13.76 15.30 10.45
CA ALA A 326 -14.40 15.10 11.75
C ALA A 326 -13.51 15.64 12.89
N THR A 327 -12.21 15.33 12.84
CA THR A 327 -11.22 15.87 13.79
C THR A 327 -11.11 17.40 13.72
N GLN A 328 -11.19 18.01 12.52
CA GLN A 328 -11.20 19.47 12.41
C GLN A 328 -12.48 20.07 13.01
N TYR A 329 -13.64 19.45 12.80
CA TYR A 329 -14.90 19.88 13.41
C TYR A 329 -14.85 19.84 14.94
N LEU A 330 -14.23 18.81 15.54
CA LEU A 330 -14.03 18.73 16.98
C LEU A 330 -13.17 19.87 17.55
N LYS A 331 -12.20 20.39 16.78
CA LYS A 331 -11.37 21.53 17.20
C LYS A 331 -12.17 22.82 17.31
N VAL A 332 -13.21 22.98 16.49
CA VAL A 332 -14.10 24.17 16.50
C VAL A 332 -15.39 23.91 17.28
N GLY A 333 -15.45 22.82 18.05
CA GLY A 333 -16.61 22.49 18.90
C GLY A 333 -17.83 21.94 18.17
N ASN A 334 -17.73 21.63 16.87
CA ASN A 334 -18.85 21.09 16.08
C ASN A 334 -18.94 19.56 16.21
N ILE A 335 -19.44 19.10 17.35
CA ILE A 335 -19.49 17.67 17.70
C ILE A 335 -20.45 16.89 16.78
N ASP A 336 -21.58 17.48 16.39
CA ASP A 336 -22.61 16.80 15.61
C ASP A 336 -22.16 16.51 14.17
N GLU A 337 -21.49 17.48 13.51
CA GLU A 337 -20.92 17.23 12.18
C GLU A 337 -19.81 16.18 12.22
N SER A 338 -19.00 16.17 13.30
CA SER A 338 -18.03 15.10 13.53
C SER A 338 -18.71 13.73 13.64
N GLN A 339 -19.79 13.61 14.42
CA GLN A 339 -20.53 12.35 14.56
C GLN A 339 -21.11 11.87 13.22
N LYS A 340 -21.73 12.76 12.44
CA LYS A 340 -22.28 12.42 11.11
C LYS A 340 -21.21 11.84 10.18
N LEU A 341 -20.00 12.40 10.20
CA LEU A 341 -18.89 11.92 9.40
C LEU A 341 -18.38 10.55 9.85
N ILE A 342 -18.35 10.28 11.16
CA ILE A 342 -17.99 8.97 11.70
C ILE A 342 -19.00 7.91 11.26
N ASP A 343 -20.30 8.22 11.33
CA ASP A 343 -21.35 7.27 10.92
C ASP A 343 -21.30 6.99 9.41
N ARG A 344 -20.96 7.99 8.61
CA ARG A 344 -20.67 7.81 7.17
C ARG A 344 -19.41 6.97 6.95
N ALA A 345 -18.32 7.26 7.66
CA ALA A 345 -17.05 6.53 7.54
C ALA A 345 -17.22 5.04 7.88
N LYS A 346 -18.02 4.70 8.91
CA LYS A 346 -18.37 3.30 9.24
C LYS A 346 -19.07 2.59 8.09
N LYS A 347 -19.99 3.26 7.40
CA LYS A 347 -20.70 2.69 6.24
C LYS A 347 -19.78 2.54 5.02
N ALA A 348 -18.92 3.53 4.79
CA ALA A 348 -17.97 3.54 3.67
C ALA A 348 -16.83 2.52 3.83
N ASN A 349 -16.47 2.14 5.08
CA ASN A 349 -15.41 1.17 5.37
C ASN A 349 -15.85 -0.30 5.08
N ASN A 350 -16.22 -0.61 3.83
CA ASN A 350 -16.65 -1.93 3.38
C ASN A 350 -15.83 -2.43 2.18
N SER A 351 -15.74 -3.75 1.99
CA SER A 351 -14.82 -4.38 1.01
C SER A 351 -15.17 -4.06 -0.44
N LYS A 352 -16.45 -3.83 -0.72
CA LYS A 352 -16.96 -3.56 -2.06
C LYS A 352 -16.53 -2.19 -2.57
N HIS A 353 -16.49 -1.18 -1.69
CA HIS A 353 -16.02 0.17 -2.05
C HIS A 353 -14.55 0.16 -2.50
N TYR A 354 -13.68 -0.55 -1.78
CA TYR A 354 -12.24 -0.64 -2.14
C TYR A 354 -12.01 -1.23 -3.53
N LEU A 355 -12.85 -2.18 -3.98
CA LEU A 355 -12.74 -2.75 -5.33
C LEU A 355 -13.23 -1.82 -6.43
N GLN A 356 -14.04 -0.81 -6.09
CA GLN A 356 -14.45 0.22 -7.04
C GLN A 356 -13.33 1.25 -7.25
N THR A 357 -12.68 1.67 -6.17
CA THR A 357 -11.60 2.69 -6.20
C THR A 357 -10.23 2.10 -6.55
N ASN A 358 -9.93 0.89 -6.09
CA ASN A 358 -8.71 0.16 -6.38
C ASN A 358 -9.02 -1.34 -6.60
N PRO A 359 -9.43 -1.74 -7.81
CA PRO A 359 -9.79 -3.12 -8.11
C PRO A 359 -8.63 -4.09 -7.89
N TRP A 360 -7.38 -3.63 -7.86
CA TRP A 360 -6.19 -4.46 -7.77
C TRP A 360 -5.81 -4.87 -6.36
N MET A 361 -6.35 -4.19 -5.35
CA MET A 361 -6.13 -4.53 -3.94
C MET A 361 -6.56 -5.97 -3.66
N ARG A 362 -5.69 -6.77 -3.04
CA ARG A 362 -5.96 -8.17 -2.67
C ARG A 362 -6.91 -8.25 -1.46
N PRO A 363 -7.59 -9.40 -1.22
CA PRO A 363 -8.44 -9.58 -0.05
C PRO A 363 -7.75 -9.25 1.27
N SER A 364 -6.50 -9.71 1.47
CA SER A 364 -5.71 -9.43 2.66
C SER A 364 -5.35 -7.95 2.81
N GLU A 365 -5.06 -7.27 1.70
CA GLU A 365 -4.74 -5.83 1.69
C GLU A 365 -6.00 -5.01 2.03
N ARG A 366 -7.18 -5.39 1.51
CA ARG A 366 -8.45 -4.77 1.88
C ARG A 366 -8.79 -4.98 3.35
N ALA A 367 -8.58 -6.18 3.88
CA ALA A 367 -8.82 -6.46 5.30
C ALA A 367 -7.90 -5.62 6.21
N ALA A 368 -6.63 -5.46 5.83
CA ALA A 368 -5.68 -4.61 6.54
C ALA A 368 -6.12 -3.13 6.52
N GLU A 369 -6.49 -2.62 5.35
CA GLU A 369 -6.99 -1.25 5.18
C GLU A 369 -8.28 -1.01 5.99
N GLN A 370 -9.20 -1.99 5.99
CA GLN A 370 -10.42 -1.93 6.80
C GLN A 370 -10.15 -1.88 8.29
N SER A 371 -9.22 -2.73 8.76
CA SER A 371 -8.83 -2.76 10.18
C SER A 371 -8.17 -1.44 10.57
N PHE A 372 -7.29 -0.92 9.72
CA PHE A 372 -6.64 0.37 9.93
C PHE A 372 -7.67 1.51 10.03
N ASN A 373 -8.60 1.59 9.08
CA ASN A 373 -9.65 2.60 9.07
C ASN A 373 -10.61 2.43 10.26
N LEU A 374 -10.90 1.19 10.69
CA LEU A 374 -11.73 0.92 11.87
C LEU A 374 -11.06 1.45 13.16
N CYS A 375 -9.75 1.24 13.34
CA CYS A 375 -9.03 1.79 14.48
C CYS A 375 -9.15 3.32 14.54
N HIS A 376 -8.97 3.99 13.39
CA HIS A 376 -9.07 5.44 13.31
C HIS A 376 -10.51 5.94 13.56
N ILE A 377 -11.52 5.25 13.01
CA ILE A 377 -12.95 5.50 13.30
C ILE A 377 -13.20 5.45 14.82
N LEU A 378 -12.72 4.40 15.48
CA LEU A 378 -12.89 4.20 16.92
C LEU A 378 -12.18 5.28 17.74
N SER A 379 -10.97 5.70 17.34
CA SER A 379 -10.26 6.80 18.00
C SER A 379 -11.03 8.12 17.91
N VAL A 380 -11.49 8.51 16.72
CA VAL A 380 -12.25 9.77 16.55
C VAL A 380 -13.62 9.68 17.23
N GLN A 381 -14.25 8.50 17.23
CA GLN A 381 -15.46 8.26 18.01
C GLN A 381 -15.23 8.44 19.51
N ALA A 382 -14.11 7.96 20.04
CA ALA A 382 -13.76 8.19 21.44
C ALA A 382 -13.61 9.67 21.76
N ASP A 383 -13.04 10.47 20.85
CA ASP A 383 -12.94 11.93 21.02
C ASP A 383 -14.32 12.61 21.01
N VAL A 384 -15.25 12.16 20.15
CA VAL A 384 -16.65 12.63 20.19
C VAL A 384 -17.31 12.30 21.52
N LEU A 385 -17.21 11.04 21.97
CA LEU A 385 -17.82 10.58 23.23
C LEU A 385 -17.25 11.35 24.43
N TYR A 386 -15.93 11.56 24.44
CA TYR A 386 -15.27 12.38 25.44
C TYR A 386 -15.83 13.81 25.49
N ARG A 387 -16.00 14.46 24.33
CA ARG A 387 -16.59 15.82 24.25
C ARG A 387 -18.06 15.86 24.69
N LYS A 388 -18.77 14.74 24.63
CA LYS A 388 -20.12 14.56 25.16
C LYS A 388 -20.15 14.16 26.64
N ASN A 389 -19.00 14.10 27.30
CA ASN A 389 -18.82 13.60 28.67
C ASN A 389 -19.22 12.12 28.87
N ASP A 390 -19.33 11.32 27.81
CA ASP A 390 -19.44 9.86 27.91
C ASP A 390 -18.04 9.25 28.01
N PHE A 391 -17.45 9.37 29.19
CA PHE A 391 -16.11 8.87 29.48
C PHE A 391 -16.02 7.35 29.39
N SER A 392 -17.08 6.63 29.79
CA SER A 392 -17.13 5.18 29.74
C SER A 392 -17.09 4.65 28.30
N GLY A 393 -17.90 5.24 27.41
CA GLY A 393 -17.92 4.93 26.00
C GLY A 393 -16.61 5.32 25.31
N ALA A 394 -16.02 6.47 25.68
CA ALA A 394 -14.74 6.91 25.15
C ALA A 394 -13.60 5.92 25.49
N ILE A 395 -13.50 5.49 26.76
CA ILE A 395 -12.51 4.49 27.18
C ILE A 395 -12.72 3.17 26.43
N LYS A 396 -13.97 2.70 26.32
CA LYS A 396 -14.30 1.47 25.60
C LYS A 396 -13.86 1.52 24.14
N ALA A 397 -14.18 2.59 23.42
CA ALA A 397 -13.82 2.77 22.02
C ALA A 397 -12.29 2.81 21.80
N ARG A 398 -11.54 3.46 22.69
CA ARG A 398 -10.06 3.46 22.61
C ARG A 398 -9.44 2.09 22.88
N LYS A 399 -9.96 1.35 23.85
CA LYS A 399 -9.52 -0.04 24.10
C LYS A 399 -9.81 -0.93 22.89
N GLU A 400 -10.99 -0.81 22.29
CA GLU A 400 -11.34 -1.55 21.08
C GLU A 400 -10.41 -1.18 19.90
N SER A 401 -10.06 0.10 19.74
CA SER A 401 -9.06 0.55 18.74
C SER A 401 -7.72 -0.18 18.93
N VAL A 402 -7.23 -0.28 20.16
CA VAL A 402 -5.99 -1.01 20.48
C VAL A 402 -6.12 -2.50 20.15
N GLU A 403 -7.23 -3.14 20.53
CA GLU A 403 -7.49 -4.56 20.27
C GLU A 403 -7.57 -4.89 18.78
N LYS A 404 -8.04 -3.95 17.94
CA LYS A 404 -8.08 -4.08 16.48
C LYS A 404 -6.75 -3.80 15.78
N GLY A 405 -5.69 -3.51 16.53
CA GLY A 405 -4.34 -3.32 16.01
C GLY A 405 -4.05 -1.88 15.59
N SER A 406 -4.51 -0.89 16.37
CA SER A 406 -4.12 0.52 16.18
C SER A 406 -2.61 0.66 15.97
N LEU A 407 -2.20 1.51 15.02
CA LEU A 407 -0.79 1.84 14.79
C LEU A 407 -0.21 2.74 15.90
N PHE A 408 -1.05 3.33 16.74
CA PHE A 408 -0.64 4.25 17.80
C PHE A 408 -1.20 3.83 19.18
N PRO A 409 -0.97 2.58 19.64
CA PRO A 409 -1.62 2.09 20.85
C PRO A 409 -1.13 2.80 22.12
N ALA A 410 0.11 3.31 22.14
CA ALA A 410 0.60 4.15 23.24
C ALA A 410 -0.21 5.45 23.36
N PHE A 411 -0.54 6.09 22.23
CA PHE A 411 -1.36 7.29 22.21
C PHE A 411 -2.78 7.01 22.73
N GLU A 412 -3.37 5.87 22.35
CA GLU A 412 -4.69 5.45 22.84
C GLU A 412 -4.70 5.27 24.37
N TRP A 413 -3.69 4.60 24.92
CA TRP A 413 -3.55 4.41 26.37
C TRP A 413 -3.26 5.71 27.12
N GLU A 414 -2.49 6.62 26.53
CA GLU A 414 -2.30 7.94 27.10
C GLU A 414 -3.62 8.71 27.18
N LYS A 415 -4.45 8.65 26.11
CA LYS A 415 -5.77 9.28 26.12
C LYS A 415 -6.73 8.62 27.11
N ILE A 416 -6.69 7.29 27.25
CA ILE A 416 -7.43 6.58 28.31
C ILE A 416 -7.02 7.10 29.69
N GLY A 417 -5.72 7.31 29.92
CA GLY A 417 -5.22 7.89 31.17
C GLY A 417 -5.72 9.31 31.41
N ASP A 418 -5.75 10.15 30.37
CA ASP A 418 -6.31 11.51 30.44
C ASP A 418 -7.77 11.50 30.89
N ILE A 419 -8.56 10.53 30.39
CA ILE A 419 -9.96 10.36 30.77
C ILE A 419 -10.08 9.93 32.23
N TYR A 420 -9.35 8.89 32.65
CA TYR A 420 -9.37 8.43 34.04
C TYR A 420 -8.97 9.54 35.01
N ARG A 421 -7.96 10.34 34.65
CA ARG A 421 -7.54 11.48 35.45
C ARG A 421 -8.65 12.53 35.57
N GLN A 422 -9.36 12.82 34.48
CA GLN A 422 -10.47 13.79 34.49
C GLN A 422 -11.61 13.37 35.40
N ILE A 423 -11.94 12.08 35.45
CA ILE A 423 -13.01 11.55 36.33
C ILE A 423 -12.54 11.25 37.76
N GLY A 424 -11.28 11.56 38.09
CA GLY A 424 -10.72 11.41 39.44
C GLY A 424 -10.14 10.02 39.77
N GLU A 425 -10.13 9.08 38.81
CA GLU A 425 -9.55 7.74 39.00
C GLU A 425 -8.02 7.76 38.81
N LYS A 426 -7.31 8.29 39.80
CA LYS A 426 -5.84 8.48 39.74
C LYS A 426 -5.06 7.18 39.51
N ASP A 427 -5.45 6.08 40.15
CA ASP A 427 -4.75 4.78 40.00
C ASP A 427 -4.94 4.20 38.59
N SER A 428 -6.17 4.26 38.06
CA SER A 428 -6.48 3.89 36.68
C SER A 428 -5.71 4.75 35.67
N ALA A 429 -5.60 6.06 35.93
CA ALA A 429 -4.83 6.98 35.10
C ALA A 429 -3.33 6.63 35.12
N MET A 430 -2.76 6.40 36.31
CA MET A 430 -1.37 5.97 36.50
C MET A 430 -1.09 4.69 35.72
N ALA A 431 -1.94 3.67 35.86
CA ALA A 431 -1.81 2.41 35.15
C ALA A 431 -1.87 2.59 33.62
N ALA A 432 -2.79 3.41 33.11
CA ALA A 432 -2.94 3.69 31.69
C ALA A 432 -1.72 4.45 31.11
N TYR A 433 -1.19 5.46 31.80
CA TYR A 433 0.03 6.14 31.37
C TYR A 433 1.25 5.22 31.40
N CYS A 434 1.40 4.40 32.45
CA CYS A 434 2.49 3.42 32.53
C CYS A 434 2.38 2.37 31.41
N ARG A 435 1.15 1.99 31.02
CA ARG A 435 0.91 1.11 29.88
C ARG A 435 1.27 1.78 28.55
N ALA A 436 0.98 3.08 28.38
CA ALA A 436 1.44 3.83 27.22
C ALA A 436 2.97 3.84 27.09
N ILE A 437 3.67 4.01 28.23
CA ILE A 437 5.14 3.99 28.29
C ILE A 437 5.70 2.59 28.05
N ALA A 438 5.04 1.55 28.56
CA ALA A 438 5.39 0.15 28.29
C ALA A 438 5.33 -0.17 26.79
N ILE A 439 4.38 0.42 26.06
CA ILE A 439 4.24 0.28 24.61
C ILE A 439 5.27 1.12 23.85
N ASN A 440 5.46 2.38 24.26
CA ASN A 440 6.43 3.30 23.66
C ASN A 440 7.25 3.98 24.76
N GLN A 441 8.47 3.49 24.98
CA GLN A 441 9.36 3.99 26.03
C GLN A 441 9.74 5.47 25.85
N ASN A 442 9.59 6.01 24.64
CA ASN A 442 9.87 7.42 24.31
C ASN A 442 8.63 8.32 24.41
N GLN A 443 7.51 7.86 24.97
CA GLN A 443 6.29 8.64 25.13
C GLN A 443 6.44 9.71 26.24
N GLN A 444 7.18 10.79 25.96
CA GLN A 444 7.54 11.81 26.95
C GLN A 444 6.32 12.44 27.63
N SER A 445 5.23 12.67 26.90
CA SER A 445 4.01 13.23 27.48
C SER A 445 3.41 12.32 28.56
N ALA A 446 3.41 11.00 28.37
CA ALA A 446 2.95 10.06 29.38
C ALA A 446 3.89 10.02 30.59
N ILE A 447 5.22 10.07 30.37
CA ILE A 447 6.22 10.15 31.46
C ILE A 447 5.98 11.40 32.31
N ASP A 448 5.73 12.55 31.68
CA ASP A 448 5.47 13.81 32.39
C ASP A 448 4.16 13.75 33.19
N LYS A 449 3.12 13.10 32.66
CA LYS A 449 1.85 12.87 33.37
C LYS A 449 2.01 11.95 34.59
N VAL A 450 2.78 10.87 34.46
CA VAL A 450 3.15 9.99 35.59
C VAL A 450 3.96 10.77 36.62
N ARG A 451 4.88 11.63 36.19
CA ARG A 451 5.66 12.51 37.08
C ARG A 451 4.76 13.45 37.87
N GLY A 452 3.77 14.06 37.22
CA GLY A 452 2.78 14.90 37.88
C GLY A 452 2.02 14.15 38.97
N LEU A 453 1.41 13.00 38.63
CA LEU A 453 0.69 12.18 39.61
C LEU A 453 1.59 11.70 40.77
N PHE A 454 2.84 11.33 40.47
CA PHE A 454 3.81 10.93 41.48
C PHE A 454 4.12 12.07 42.46
N ALA A 455 4.25 13.30 41.95
CA ALA A 455 4.48 14.48 42.77
C ALA A 455 3.24 14.88 43.59
N ASP A 456 2.04 14.78 43.00
CA ASP A 456 0.76 15.07 43.65
C ASP A 456 0.51 14.15 44.87
N ASP A 457 1.07 12.93 44.86
CA ASP A 457 1.04 11.99 45.99
C ASP A 457 2.07 12.32 47.10
N GLY A 458 2.82 13.42 46.99
CA GLY A 458 3.83 13.83 47.97
C GLY A 458 5.09 12.94 47.98
N ARG A 459 5.30 12.12 46.94
CA ARG A 459 6.43 11.18 46.87
C ARG A 459 7.73 11.93 46.54
N LYS A 460 8.84 11.47 47.12
CA LYS A 460 10.16 12.10 46.91
C LYS A 460 10.65 11.88 45.48
N MET A 461 10.89 12.97 44.73
CA MET A 461 11.30 12.93 43.31
C MET A 461 12.55 12.09 43.02
N LYS A 462 13.47 11.95 43.97
CA LYS A 462 14.63 11.05 43.84
C LYS A 462 14.25 9.58 43.57
N ASN A 463 13.05 9.16 43.98
CA ASN A 463 12.54 7.79 43.80
C ASN A 463 11.75 7.61 42.50
N PHE A 464 11.53 8.68 41.72
CA PHE A 464 10.64 8.66 40.55
C PHE A 464 11.10 7.63 39.50
N LYS A 465 12.40 7.57 39.20
CA LYS A 465 12.94 6.65 38.18
C LYS A 465 12.65 5.19 38.53
N ASN A 466 12.88 4.79 39.78
CA ASN A 466 12.64 3.42 40.23
C ASN A 466 11.14 3.11 40.26
N PHE A 467 10.32 4.05 40.73
CA PHE A 467 8.87 3.92 40.71
C PHE A 467 8.34 3.72 39.28
N LEU A 468 8.78 4.55 38.34
CA LEU A 468 8.36 4.45 36.94
C LEU A 468 8.79 3.12 36.34
N ALA A 469 10.04 2.70 36.55
CA ALA A 469 10.54 1.41 36.06
C ALA A 469 9.71 0.24 36.59
N GLN A 470 9.40 0.23 37.89
CA GLN A 470 8.56 -0.79 38.51
C GLN A 470 7.15 -0.80 37.90
N LYS A 471 6.50 0.36 37.78
CA LYS A 471 5.14 0.44 37.23
C LYS A 471 5.06 0.07 35.75
N VAL A 472 6.06 0.43 34.96
CA VAL A 472 6.15 0.00 33.55
C VAL A 472 6.36 -1.51 33.47
N GLN A 473 7.21 -2.09 34.31
CA GLN A 473 7.43 -3.53 34.38
C GLN A 473 6.16 -4.30 34.76
N GLU A 474 5.38 -3.81 35.73
CA GLU A 474 4.06 -4.36 36.07
C GLU A 474 3.13 -4.38 34.84
N GLN A 475 3.09 -3.29 34.07
CA GLN A 475 2.24 -3.21 32.87
C GLN A 475 2.73 -4.14 31.75
N LEU A 476 4.04 -4.27 31.53
CA LEU A 476 4.61 -5.22 30.58
C LEU A 476 4.23 -6.67 30.91
N LYS A 477 4.22 -7.03 32.20
CA LYS A 477 3.76 -8.36 32.64
C LYS A 477 2.27 -8.56 32.35
N LEU A 478 1.43 -7.55 32.63
CA LEU A 478 -0.02 -7.61 32.37
C LEU A 478 -0.38 -7.66 30.87
N MET A 479 0.47 -7.12 30.01
CA MET A 479 0.27 -7.13 28.56
C MET A 479 0.86 -8.36 27.87
N SER A 480 1.60 -9.19 28.61
CA SER A 480 2.23 -10.38 28.05
C SER A 480 1.18 -11.30 27.42
N ARG A 481 1.50 -11.82 26.23
CA ARG A 481 0.64 -12.79 25.53
C ARG A 481 1.44 -14.03 25.19
N GLN A 482 0.81 -15.20 25.19
CA GLN A 482 1.49 -16.41 24.78
C GLN A 482 2.01 -16.26 23.35
N ALA A 483 3.29 -16.60 23.12
CA ALA A 483 3.81 -16.67 21.76
C ALA A 483 3.05 -17.77 20.98
N PRO A 484 2.69 -17.54 19.71
CA PRO A 484 2.07 -18.57 18.89
C PRO A 484 2.96 -19.82 18.80
N ASP A 485 2.36 -21.01 18.89
CA ASP A 485 3.07 -22.27 18.69
C ASP A 485 3.25 -22.55 17.19
N CYS A 486 3.98 -21.68 16.51
CA CYS A 486 4.28 -21.83 15.09
C CYS A 486 5.50 -22.74 14.88
N GLN A 487 5.44 -23.55 13.82
CA GLN A 487 6.58 -24.32 13.35
C GLN A 487 7.37 -23.50 12.32
N LEU A 488 8.64 -23.24 12.60
CA LEU A 488 9.58 -22.59 11.69
C LEU A 488 10.42 -23.64 10.97
N THR A 489 10.78 -23.36 9.71
CA THR A 489 11.66 -24.22 8.90
C THR A 489 12.98 -23.50 8.61
N GLU A 490 14.09 -24.08 9.06
CA GLU A 490 15.44 -23.57 8.81
C GLU A 490 15.84 -23.72 7.35
N LEU A 491 16.85 -22.97 6.91
CA LEU A 491 17.39 -23.08 5.54
C LEU A 491 17.87 -24.50 5.17
N GLY A 492 18.27 -25.31 6.16
CA GLY A 492 18.65 -26.71 5.99
C GLY A 492 17.48 -27.70 5.97
N GLY A 493 16.24 -27.25 6.16
CA GLY A 493 15.03 -28.08 6.20
C GLY A 493 14.62 -28.58 7.59
N SER A 494 15.48 -28.41 8.60
CA SER A 494 15.15 -28.69 10.00
C SER A 494 13.98 -27.84 10.48
N LYS A 495 13.13 -28.42 11.33
CA LYS A 495 11.95 -27.75 11.87
C LYS A 495 12.15 -27.43 13.34
N LEU A 496 11.63 -26.28 13.79
CA LEU A 496 11.66 -25.84 15.18
C LEU A 496 10.28 -25.32 15.56
N LYS A 497 9.72 -25.74 16.70
CA LYS A 497 8.55 -25.06 17.27
C LYS A 497 9.01 -24.01 18.27
N ILE A 498 8.32 -22.88 18.31
CA ILE A 498 8.63 -21.82 19.29
C ILE A 498 8.46 -22.34 20.73
N ALA A 499 7.49 -23.22 20.98
CA ALA A 499 7.27 -23.82 22.29
C ALA A 499 8.47 -24.66 22.80
N ASP A 500 9.30 -25.19 21.90
CA ASP A 500 10.49 -25.98 22.24
C ASP A 500 11.60 -25.11 22.88
N LEU A 501 11.48 -23.78 22.81
CA LEU A 501 12.44 -22.82 23.36
C LEU A 501 12.05 -22.29 24.75
N ARG A 502 11.00 -22.83 25.38
CA ARG A 502 10.67 -22.50 26.78
C ARG A 502 11.88 -22.69 27.69
N GLY A 503 12.02 -21.81 28.68
CA GLY A 503 13.19 -21.70 29.55
C GLY A 503 14.27 -20.74 29.07
N LYS A 504 14.20 -20.26 27.82
CA LYS A 504 15.10 -19.26 27.24
C LYS A 504 14.39 -17.94 26.97
N VAL A 505 15.16 -16.86 26.97
CA VAL A 505 14.76 -15.60 26.32
C VAL A 505 14.95 -15.75 24.81
N VAL A 506 13.92 -15.49 24.01
CA VAL A 506 13.97 -15.69 22.56
C VAL A 506 13.69 -14.37 21.83
N LEU A 507 14.62 -13.94 20.99
CA LEU A 507 14.40 -12.85 20.03
C LEU A 507 14.00 -13.43 18.68
N VAL A 508 12.77 -13.16 18.24
CA VAL A 508 12.27 -13.50 16.91
C VAL A 508 12.26 -12.24 16.05
N SER A 509 13.12 -12.22 15.04
CA SER A 509 13.27 -11.10 14.10
C SER A 509 12.68 -11.48 12.74
N PHE A 510 11.56 -10.87 12.37
CA PHE A 510 10.95 -11.00 11.05
C PHE A 510 11.54 -9.99 10.09
N TRP A 511 12.01 -10.45 8.93
CA TRP A 511 12.73 -9.62 7.98
C TRP A 511 12.47 -10.01 6.53
N ASP A 512 12.76 -9.08 5.63
CA ASP A 512 12.65 -9.26 4.18
C ASP A 512 13.93 -8.75 3.51
N VAL A 513 14.49 -9.53 2.58
CA VAL A 513 15.69 -9.18 1.79
C VAL A 513 15.50 -7.90 0.97
N TRP A 514 14.25 -7.54 0.67
CA TRP A 514 13.89 -6.35 -0.11
C TRP A 514 13.61 -5.11 0.77
N SER A 515 13.54 -5.25 2.09
CA SER A 515 13.27 -4.12 3.00
C SER A 515 14.56 -3.39 3.35
N ASP A 516 14.70 -2.14 2.89
CA ASP A 516 15.86 -1.29 3.21
C ASP A 516 16.09 -1.17 4.73
N ALA A 517 15.02 -0.99 5.49
CA ALA A 517 15.05 -0.96 6.94
C ALA A 517 15.60 -2.27 7.54
N SER A 518 15.15 -3.43 7.03
CA SER A 518 15.65 -4.73 7.50
C SER A 518 17.16 -4.86 7.24
N ARG A 519 17.61 -4.48 6.04
CA ARG A 519 19.03 -4.53 5.66
C ARG A 519 19.91 -3.66 6.54
N GLN A 520 19.41 -2.47 6.91
CA GLN A 520 20.13 -1.55 7.79
C GLN A 520 20.26 -2.06 9.23
N GLU A 521 19.29 -2.84 9.73
CA GLU A 521 19.30 -3.35 11.10
C GLU A 521 20.16 -4.60 11.31
N ILE A 522 20.45 -5.39 10.26
CA ILE A 522 21.23 -6.64 10.37
C ILE A 522 22.57 -6.40 11.08
N PHE A 523 23.25 -5.30 10.80
CA PHE A 523 24.51 -4.96 11.47
C PHE A 523 24.31 -4.79 12.99
N GLN A 524 23.28 -4.06 13.42
CA GLN A 524 22.96 -3.87 14.84
C GLN A 524 22.58 -5.18 15.52
N LEU A 525 21.80 -6.03 14.83
CA LEU A 525 21.37 -7.35 15.33
C LEU A 525 22.54 -8.33 15.46
N ASN A 526 23.47 -8.34 14.50
CA ASN A 526 24.69 -9.15 14.61
C ASN A 526 25.55 -8.74 15.81
N HIS A 527 25.67 -7.44 16.07
CA HIS A 527 26.35 -6.95 17.27
C HIS A 527 25.62 -7.36 18.54
N LEU A 528 24.29 -7.24 18.58
CA LEU A 528 23.49 -7.71 19.70
C LEU A 528 23.73 -9.20 19.99
N LYS A 529 23.70 -10.07 18.96
CA LYS A 529 24.00 -11.49 19.14
C LYS A 529 25.43 -11.72 19.66
N SER A 530 26.38 -10.91 19.22
CA SER A 530 27.76 -10.98 19.74
C SER A 530 27.83 -10.66 21.24
N ASP A 531 27.04 -9.69 21.72
CA ASP A 531 27.00 -9.32 23.14
C ASP A 531 26.51 -10.47 24.03
N PHE A 532 25.63 -11.32 23.50
CA PHE A 532 25.06 -12.49 24.20
C PHE A 532 25.66 -13.83 23.76
N ALA A 533 26.75 -13.85 22.99
CA ALA A 533 27.29 -15.07 22.37
C ALA A 533 27.67 -16.17 23.39
N LYS A 534 27.97 -15.79 24.64
CA LYS A 534 28.32 -16.71 25.73
C LYS A 534 27.14 -17.07 26.63
N ASN A 535 25.94 -16.53 26.38
CA ASN A 535 24.78 -16.77 27.21
C ASN A 535 23.87 -17.84 26.57
N PRO A 536 23.86 -19.09 27.06
CA PRO A 536 23.03 -20.16 26.49
C PRO A 536 21.52 -19.97 26.75
N GLU A 537 21.15 -19.02 27.61
CA GLU A 537 19.76 -18.71 27.95
C GLU A 537 19.09 -17.76 26.95
N VAL A 538 19.82 -17.29 25.93
CA VAL A 538 19.28 -16.38 24.90
C VAL A 538 19.35 -17.03 23.53
N GLU A 539 18.23 -17.06 22.82
CA GLU A 539 18.10 -17.60 21.47
C GLU A 539 17.73 -16.50 20.46
N PHE A 540 18.37 -16.52 19.28
CA PHE A 540 18.19 -15.51 18.24
C PHE A 540 17.72 -16.15 16.93
N LEU A 541 16.48 -15.87 16.54
CA LEU A 541 15.82 -16.42 15.34
C LEU A 541 15.56 -15.31 14.32
N ALA A 542 15.98 -15.51 13.08
CA ALA A 542 15.72 -14.61 11.95
C ALA A 542 14.78 -15.30 10.95
N VAL A 543 13.53 -14.85 10.92
CA VAL A 543 12.44 -15.45 10.15
C VAL A 543 12.17 -14.62 8.90
N SER A 544 12.52 -15.16 7.73
CA SER A 544 12.21 -14.53 6.46
C SER A 544 10.92 -15.07 5.86
N VAL A 545 10.16 -14.21 5.20
CA VAL A 545 9.01 -14.61 4.38
C VAL A 545 9.41 -15.00 2.95
N GLU A 546 10.67 -14.81 2.61
CA GLU A 546 11.20 -15.11 1.29
C GLU A 546 11.47 -16.61 1.09
N THR A 547 11.69 -16.98 -0.18
CA THR A 547 12.09 -18.35 -0.52
C THR A 547 13.48 -18.68 0.02
N PRO A 548 13.78 -19.94 0.37
CA PRO A 548 15.09 -20.31 0.89
C PRO A 548 16.25 -20.01 -0.07
N VAL A 549 15.99 -19.99 -1.39
CA VAL A 549 16.97 -19.58 -2.41
C VAL A 549 17.30 -18.08 -2.29
N SER A 550 16.26 -17.24 -2.18
CA SER A 550 16.40 -15.78 -2.00
C SER A 550 17.19 -15.45 -0.73
N VAL A 551 16.82 -16.07 0.39
CA VAL A 551 17.50 -15.89 1.68
C VAL A 551 18.96 -16.32 1.60
N ARG A 552 19.26 -17.52 1.09
CA ARG A 552 20.65 -18.02 0.94
C ARG A 552 21.53 -17.10 0.11
N ARG A 553 20.99 -16.56 -0.99
CA ARG A 553 21.71 -15.62 -1.84
C ARG A 553 22.07 -14.36 -1.06
N TYR A 554 21.10 -13.78 -0.35
CA TYR A 554 21.29 -12.55 0.38
C TYR A 554 22.33 -12.69 1.51
N VAL A 555 22.20 -13.73 2.36
CA VAL A 555 23.07 -13.89 3.54
C VAL A 555 24.51 -14.26 3.21
N ARG A 556 24.78 -14.73 1.97
CA ARG A 556 26.14 -14.96 1.48
C ARG A 556 26.92 -13.65 1.32
N GLU A 557 26.23 -12.59 0.90
CA GLU A 557 26.80 -11.25 0.71
C GLU A 557 26.65 -10.38 1.96
N ASN A 558 25.61 -10.64 2.77
CA ASN A 558 25.27 -9.87 3.97
C ASN A 558 25.04 -10.84 5.15
N PRO A 559 26.10 -11.27 5.85
CA PRO A 559 25.99 -12.27 6.91
C PRO A 559 24.98 -11.84 7.97
N PHE A 560 24.02 -12.72 8.29
CA PHE A 560 23.10 -12.55 9.40
C PHE A 560 23.32 -13.71 10.36
N HIS A 561 23.89 -13.41 11.53
CA HIS A 561 24.42 -14.42 12.44
C HIS A 561 23.34 -15.16 13.24
N PHE A 562 22.06 -14.81 13.10
CA PHE A 562 20.93 -15.50 13.76
C PHE A 562 20.70 -16.87 13.12
N ARG A 563 19.90 -17.73 13.77
CA ARG A 563 19.40 -18.93 13.10
C ARG A 563 18.41 -18.51 12.03
N LEU A 564 18.59 -18.98 10.79
CA LEU A 564 17.87 -18.49 9.63
C LEU A 564 16.72 -19.42 9.25
N PHE A 565 15.52 -18.86 9.20
CA PHE A 565 14.29 -19.53 8.80
C PHE A 565 13.70 -18.87 7.56
N HIS A 566 12.99 -19.64 6.74
CA HIS A 566 12.39 -19.18 5.49
C HIS A 566 10.89 -19.48 5.43
N SER A 567 10.20 -18.95 4.39
CA SER A 567 8.78 -19.19 4.13
C SER A 567 7.87 -18.92 5.32
N GLY A 568 8.23 -17.95 6.17
CA GLY A 568 7.53 -17.64 7.42
C GLY A 568 6.19 -16.92 7.26
N TYR A 569 5.44 -17.09 6.17
CA TYR A 569 4.15 -16.41 5.97
C TYR A 569 3.13 -16.81 7.03
N ASP A 570 3.04 -18.10 7.35
CA ASP A 570 2.13 -18.59 8.40
C ASP A 570 2.54 -18.03 9.77
N ALA A 571 3.85 -18.04 10.08
CA ALA A 571 4.39 -17.46 11.31
C ALA A 571 4.17 -15.94 11.38
N LYS A 572 4.36 -15.21 10.28
CA LYS A 572 4.08 -13.77 10.14
C LYS A 572 2.63 -13.47 10.50
N GLU A 573 1.69 -14.24 9.97
CA GLU A 573 0.26 -14.08 10.24
C GLU A 573 -0.07 -14.35 11.70
N GLN A 574 0.42 -15.46 12.26
CA GLN A 574 0.18 -15.83 13.67
C GLN A 574 0.79 -14.84 14.67
N PHE A 575 1.97 -14.28 14.38
CA PHE A 575 2.59 -13.24 15.20
C PHE A 575 1.92 -11.86 15.04
N GLY A 576 1.10 -11.67 14.00
CA GLY A 576 0.46 -10.38 13.69
C GLY A 576 1.43 -9.39 13.03
N VAL A 577 2.39 -9.87 12.24
CA VAL A 577 3.39 -9.02 11.58
C VAL A 577 2.77 -8.29 10.38
N ILE A 578 2.72 -6.96 10.48
CA ILE A 578 2.16 -6.07 9.46
C ILE A 578 3.22 -5.32 8.63
N GLY A 579 4.50 -5.38 9.03
CA GLY A 579 5.60 -4.74 8.32
C GLY A 579 6.98 -5.33 8.67
N PHE A 580 8.00 -5.02 7.88
CA PHE A 580 9.37 -5.49 8.09
C PHE A 580 10.35 -4.31 8.23
N PRO A 581 11.27 -4.34 9.20
CA PRO A 581 11.48 -5.42 10.16
C PRO A 581 10.42 -5.42 11.28
N SER A 582 10.23 -6.57 11.95
CA SER A 582 9.45 -6.67 13.20
C SER A 582 10.16 -7.62 14.16
N HIS A 583 10.33 -7.21 15.42
CA HIS A 583 11.05 -7.97 16.44
C HIS A 583 10.14 -8.29 17.62
N PHE A 584 10.16 -9.54 18.09
CA PHE A 584 9.41 -10.00 19.25
C PHE A 584 10.37 -10.60 20.26
N LEU A 585 10.28 -10.15 21.50
CA LEU A 585 11.05 -10.72 22.60
C LEU A 585 10.15 -11.57 23.48
N ILE A 586 10.50 -12.84 23.61
CA ILE A 586 9.75 -13.87 24.33
C ILE A 586 10.51 -14.21 25.62
N ASP A 587 9.80 -14.27 26.75
CA ASP A 587 10.36 -14.68 28.04
C ASP A 587 10.47 -16.21 28.20
N PRO A 588 11.14 -16.71 29.26
CA PRO A 588 11.29 -18.13 29.52
C PRO A 588 9.96 -18.90 29.64
N GLU A 589 8.87 -18.25 30.02
CA GLU A 589 7.53 -18.85 30.10
C GLU A 589 6.88 -19.00 28.71
N GLY A 590 7.52 -18.48 27.66
CA GLY A 590 7.05 -18.51 26.28
C GLY A 590 6.04 -17.40 25.97
N LYS A 591 6.03 -16.30 26.73
CA LYS A 591 5.16 -15.15 26.49
C LYS A 591 5.94 -14.04 25.79
N ILE A 592 5.32 -13.42 24.80
CA ILE A 592 5.81 -12.20 24.16
C ILE A 592 5.70 -11.07 25.19
N ARG A 593 6.84 -10.44 25.49
CA ARG A 593 6.97 -9.33 26.45
C ARG A 593 7.22 -7.99 25.78
N PHE A 594 7.91 -8.01 24.64
CA PHE A 594 8.20 -6.80 23.86
C PHE A 594 7.94 -7.06 22.38
N GLN A 595 7.52 -6.01 21.69
CA GLN A 595 7.29 -6.01 20.25
C GLN A 595 7.74 -4.68 19.67
N HIS A 596 8.59 -4.73 18.65
CA HIS A 596 9.07 -3.57 17.90
C HIS A 596 8.73 -3.74 16.43
N ILE A 597 8.02 -2.79 15.83
CA ILE A 597 7.61 -2.85 14.41
C ILE A 597 8.25 -1.67 13.67
N GLY A 598 8.89 -1.96 12.54
CA GLY A 598 9.55 -0.97 11.71
C GLY A 598 10.98 -0.64 12.16
N PHE A 599 11.58 0.35 11.51
CA PHE A 599 12.97 0.73 11.73
C PHE A 599 13.17 1.45 13.07
N THR A 600 14.16 1.01 13.85
CA THR A 600 14.56 1.66 15.10
C THR A 600 16.03 2.06 15.07
N GLN A 601 16.30 3.36 15.19
CA GLN A 601 17.67 3.90 15.04
C GLN A 601 18.68 3.32 16.05
N ASN A 602 18.26 3.08 17.29
CA ASN A 602 19.09 2.53 18.38
C ASN A 602 18.66 1.11 18.82
N LEU A 603 18.22 0.28 17.87
CA LEU A 603 17.62 -1.02 18.15
C LEU A 603 18.47 -1.91 19.07
N ARG A 604 19.79 -1.98 18.85
CA ARG A 604 20.69 -2.82 19.67
C ARG A 604 20.57 -2.51 21.17
N ASN A 605 20.63 -1.23 21.53
CA ASN A 605 20.62 -0.82 22.95
C ASN A 605 19.26 -1.10 23.59
N VAL A 606 18.17 -0.89 22.85
CA VAL A 606 16.81 -1.19 23.29
C VAL A 606 16.66 -2.68 23.56
N LEU A 607 16.99 -3.54 22.57
CA LEU A 607 16.87 -4.99 22.71
C LEU A 607 17.81 -5.55 23.78
N GLN A 608 19.03 -5.02 23.90
CA GLN A 608 19.96 -5.45 24.95
C GLN A 608 19.41 -5.17 26.35
N HIS A 609 18.83 -3.99 26.57
CA HIS A 609 18.20 -3.66 27.83
C HIS A 609 17.02 -4.58 28.15
N GLU A 610 16.16 -4.84 27.16
CA GLU A 610 14.99 -5.71 27.31
C GLU A 610 15.36 -7.18 27.56
N ILE A 611 16.37 -7.71 26.85
CA ILE A 611 16.91 -9.06 27.10
C ILE A 611 17.43 -9.16 28.52
N ASN A 612 18.23 -8.19 28.97
CA ASN A 612 18.77 -8.17 30.32
C ASN A 612 17.68 -8.12 31.40
N MET A 613 16.59 -7.36 31.16
CA MET A 613 15.44 -7.36 32.06
C MET A 613 14.78 -8.74 32.17
N LEU A 614 14.58 -9.45 31.07
CA LEU A 614 13.97 -10.78 31.11
C LEU A 614 14.89 -11.82 31.77
N LEU A 615 16.20 -11.71 31.57
CA LEU A 615 17.18 -12.54 32.25
C LEU A 615 17.20 -12.29 33.76
N SER A 616 17.12 -11.02 34.21
CA SER A 616 17.06 -10.71 35.64
C SER A 616 15.76 -11.19 36.28
N GLU A 617 14.62 -11.03 35.60
CA GLU A 617 13.33 -11.54 36.08
C GLU A 617 13.33 -13.07 36.26
N LYS A 618 14.05 -13.79 35.39
CA LYS A 618 14.23 -15.24 35.52
C LYS A 618 15.04 -15.59 36.77
N GLN A 619 16.11 -14.85 37.05
CA GLN A 619 16.96 -15.08 38.23
C GLN A 619 16.19 -14.82 39.54
N ASP A 620 15.41 -13.74 39.60
CA ASP A 620 14.58 -13.38 40.76
C ASP A 620 13.46 -14.40 41.05
N GLN A 621 13.05 -15.20 40.06
CA GLN A 621 12.05 -16.28 40.25
C GLN A 621 12.68 -17.60 40.74
N ILE A 622 14.00 -17.75 40.61
CA ILE A 622 14.74 -18.96 41.00
C ILE A 622 15.33 -18.79 42.41
N SER A 623 15.62 -17.55 42.83
CA SER A 623 16.03 -17.17 44.20
C SER A 623 14.85 -17.04 45.14
#